data_AF-A0A920KM71-F1
#
_entry.id   AF-A0A920KM71-F1
#
_cell.length_a   1.000
_cell.length_b   1.000
_cell.length_c   1.000
_cell.angle_alpha   90.00
_cell.angle_beta   90.00
_cell.angle_gamma   90.00
#
_symmetry.space_group_name_H-M   'P 1'
#
loop_
_entity.id
_entity.type
_entity.pdbx_description
1 polymer ?
#
loop_
_entity_poly.entity_id
_entity_poly.type
_entity_poly.pdbx_seq_one_letter_code
_entity_poly.pdbx_strand_id
1 'polypeptide(L)'
;MSDLNYDQLLIKLLDNINDDLKNRYFIALSGPPASGKSTISEKLAKDLTLKGHNSSILQMDGFHYDDQILKQKSLLLKKGAPETFDVMGFLNFLFRLQNENEVAIPIFDRSLELSRSSAVIISKEI
;
A
#
# COMPACT_ATOMS: atom_id res chain seq x y z
N MET A 1 15.92 13.33 18.08
CA MET A 1 14.85 12.32 18.13
C MET A 1 15.55 10.99 18.37
N SER A 2 15.17 10.22 19.40
CA SER A 2 15.70 8.86 19.58
C SER A 2 15.20 7.99 18.42
N ASP A 3 16.09 7.19 17.83
CA ASP A 3 15.70 6.24 16.79
C ASP A 3 14.64 5.27 17.34
N LEU A 4 13.48 5.24 16.68
CA LEU A 4 12.39 4.34 17.02
C LEU A 4 12.72 2.97 16.44
N ASN A 5 12.88 1.95 17.29
CA ASN A 5 13.05 0.58 16.81
C ASN A 5 11.70 -0.05 16.39
N TYR A 6 11.75 -1.21 15.74
CA TYR A 6 10.55 -1.87 15.22
C TYR A 6 9.53 -2.20 16.31
N ASP A 7 9.98 -2.72 17.46
CA ASP A 7 9.07 -3.13 18.54
C ASP A 7 8.36 -1.91 19.15
N GLN A 8 9.09 -0.80 19.31
CA GLN A 8 8.51 0.47 19.73
C GLN A 8 7.51 1.03 18.71
N LEU A 9 7.77 0.86 17.40
CA LEU A 9 6.81 1.22 16.36
C LEU A 9 5.54 0.38 16.49
N LEU A 10 5.66 -0.94 16.64
CA LEU A 10 4.52 -1.84 16.76
C LEU A 10 3.67 -1.50 17.98
N ILE A 11 4.30 -1.25 19.14
CA ILE A 11 3.59 -0.83 20.36
C ILE A 11 2.83 0.47 20.11
N LYS A 12 3.50 1.49 19.56
CA LYS A 12 2.85 2.76 19.26
C LYS A 12 1.68 2.62 18.31
N LEU A 13 1.76 1.75 17.31
CA LEU A 13 0.64 1.53 16.38
C LEU A 13 -0.55 0.88 17.09
N LEU A 14 -0.31 -0.13 17.92
CA LEU A 14 -1.37 -0.80 18.68
C LEU A 14 -2.04 0.14 19.67
N ASP A 15 -1.27 1.01 20.34
CA ASP A 15 -1.82 2.02 21.26
C ASP A 15 -2.73 3.04 20.56
N ASN A 16 -2.57 3.25 19.25
CA ASN A 16 -3.37 4.19 18.45
C ASN A 16 -4.51 3.53 17.68
N ILE A 17 -4.49 2.20 17.52
CA ILE A 17 -5.59 1.44 16.92
C ILE A 17 -6.59 1.17 18.04
N ASN A 18 -7.63 1.99 18.15
CA ASN A 18 -8.70 1.74 19.11
C ASN A 18 -9.51 0.51 18.69
N ASP A 19 -9.95 -0.27 19.69
CA ASP A 19 -10.80 -1.47 19.53
C ASP A 19 -12.22 -1.18 19.01
N ASP A 20 -12.50 0.01 18.48
CA ASP A 20 -13.71 0.23 17.70
C ASP A 20 -13.54 -0.47 16.33
N LEU A 21 -13.83 -1.76 16.32
CA LEU A 21 -13.70 -2.72 15.21
C LEU A 21 -14.46 -2.30 13.93
N LYS A 22 -15.19 -1.18 13.96
CA LYS A 22 -15.93 -0.65 12.83
C LYS A 22 -15.09 0.17 11.86
N ASN A 23 -13.87 0.58 12.23
CA ASN A 23 -13.06 1.48 11.42
C ASN A 23 -11.85 0.78 10.78
N ARG A 24 -11.68 0.98 9.46
CA ARG A 24 -10.44 0.63 8.76
C ARG A 24 -9.40 1.73 9.00
N TYR A 25 -8.18 1.33 9.34
CA TYR A 25 -7.04 2.22 9.49
C TYR A 25 -6.11 2.12 8.28
N PHE A 26 -5.51 3.24 7.89
CA PHE A 26 -4.46 3.28 6.88
C PHE A 26 -3.14 3.69 7.51
N ILE A 27 -2.13 2.82 7.40
CA ILE A 27 -0.77 3.08 7.86
C ILE A 27 0.11 3.30 6.63
N ALA A 28 0.57 4.52 6.43
CA ALA A 28 1.45 4.85 5.30
C ALA A 28 2.92 4.62 5.67
N LEU A 29 3.60 3.76 4.91
CA LEU A 29 5.04 3.54 5.01
C LEU A 29 5.73 4.17 3.79
N SER A 30 6.49 5.24 4.03
CA SER A 30 7.21 5.99 2.99
C SER A 30 8.71 5.99 3.23
N GLY A 31 9.49 6.14 2.16
CA GLY A 31 10.95 6.05 2.19
C GLY A 31 11.54 5.90 0.79
N PRO A 32 12.85 6.14 0.62
CA PRO A 32 13.50 6.12 -0.69
C PRO A 32 13.49 4.73 -1.34
N PRO A 33 13.73 4.62 -2.66
CA PRO A 33 13.94 3.33 -3.32
C PRO A 33 14.97 2.48 -2.58
N ALA A 34 14.76 1.16 -2.55
CA ALA A 34 15.62 0.19 -1.86
C ALA A 34 15.77 0.37 -0.33
N SER A 35 14.96 1.20 0.34
CA SER A 35 15.04 1.40 1.80
C SER A 35 14.46 0.27 2.67
N GLY A 36 14.06 -0.86 2.08
CA GLY A 36 13.47 -1.99 2.83
C GLY A 36 11.99 -1.84 3.22
N LYS A 37 11.24 -0.91 2.60
CA LYS A 37 9.80 -0.70 2.89
C LYS A 37 8.98 -1.98 2.77
N SER A 38 9.17 -2.75 1.70
CA SER A 38 8.42 -3.99 1.46
C SER A 38 8.64 -4.97 2.61
N THR A 39 9.90 -5.18 3.02
CA THR A 39 10.28 -6.03 4.15
C THR A 39 9.62 -5.59 5.46
N ILE A 40 9.64 -4.29 5.78
CA ILE A 40 9.00 -3.78 7.00
C ILE A 40 7.48 -3.89 6.91
N SER A 41 6.88 -3.60 5.76
CA SER A 41 5.42 -3.65 5.56
C SER A 41 4.87 -5.07 5.67
N GLU A 42 5.57 -6.06 5.13
CA GLU A 42 5.23 -7.48 5.24
C GLU A 42 5.30 -7.96 6.70
N LYS A 43 6.39 -7.61 7.39
CA LYS A 43 6.53 -7.92 8.81
C LYS A 43 5.43 -7.27 9.65
N LEU A 44 5.15 -5.99 9.41
CA LEU A 44 4.11 -5.25 10.13
C LEU A 44 2.71 -5.81 9.89
N ALA A 45 2.33 -6.09 8.65
CA ALA A 45 1.03 -6.68 8.35
C ALA A 45 0.86 -8.06 9.02
N LYS A 46 1.92 -8.89 9.00
CA LYS A 46 1.94 -10.18 9.70
C LYS A 46 1.78 -10.02 11.21
N ASP A 47 2.58 -9.15 11.83
CA ASP A 47 2.58 -8.97 13.29
C ASP A 47 1.28 -8.35 13.81
N LEU A 48 0.67 -7.42 13.06
CA LEU A 48 -0.65 -6.87 13.37
C LEU A 48 -1.76 -7.93 13.25
N THR A 49 -1.70 -8.77 12.20
CA THR A 49 -2.65 -9.89 12.02
C THR A 49 -2.55 -10.90 13.16
N LEU A 50 -1.33 -11.25 13.58
CA LEU A 50 -1.11 -12.14 14.74
C LEU A 50 -1.64 -11.57 16.05
N LYS A 51 -1.80 -10.24 16.15
CA LYS A 51 -2.37 -9.55 17.30
C LYS A 51 -3.88 -9.28 17.19
N GLY A 52 -4.55 -9.86 16.19
CA GLY A 52 -6.00 -9.77 16.01
C GLY A 52 -6.47 -8.62 15.11
N HIS A 53 -5.56 -7.88 14.47
CA HIS A 53 -5.90 -6.82 13.52
C HIS A 53 -5.71 -7.30 12.09
N ASN A 54 -6.79 -7.66 11.40
CA ASN A 54 -6.75 -8.06 9.98
C ASN A 54 -6.07 -6.96 9.14
N SER A 55 -4.89 -7.28 8.60
CA SER A 55 -4.01 -6.31 7.95
C SER A 55 -3.66 -6.76 6.54
N SER A 56 -3.63 -5.81 5.61
CA SER A 56 -3.30 -6.03 4.19
C SER A 56 -2.42 -4.91 3.66
N ILE A 57 -1.69 -5.18 2.57
CA ILE A 57 -0.75 -4.22 1.98
C ILE A 57 -1.30 -3.73 0.65
N LEU A 58 -1.42 -2.41 0.51
CA LEU A 58 -1.66 -1.74 -0.76
C LEU A 58 -0.36 -1.08 -1.22
N GLN A 59 0.24 -1.59 -2.29
CA GLN A 59 1.47 -1.03 -2.84
C GLN A 59 1.16 0.08 -3.85
N MET A 60 1.79 1.25 -3.69
CA MET A 60 1.65 2.37 -4.63
C MET A 60 2.13 2.02 -6.04
N ASP A 61 3.05 1.05 -6.17
CA ASP A 61 3.56 0.60 -7.46
C ASP A 61 2.45 0.10 -8.40
N GLY A 62 1.36 -0.47 -7.87
CA GLY A 62 0.22 -0.92 -8.69
C GLY A 62 -0.51 0.21 -9.43
N PHE A 63 -0.16 1.47 -9.15
CA PHE A 63 -0.75 2.66 -9.73
C PHE A 63 0.18 3.36 -10.73
N HIS A 64 1.27 2.72 -11.17
CA HIS A 64 2.03 3.25 -12.30
C HIS A 64 1.14 3.32 -13.54
N TYR A 65 1.27 4.41 -14.30
CA TYR A 65 0.72 4.44 -15.65
C TYR A 65 1.39 3.39 -16.53
N ASP A 66 0.62 2.88 -17.48
CA ASP A 66 1.13 2.02 -18.53
C ASP A 66 2.22 2.75 -19.35
N ASP A 67 3.20 1.98 -19.83
CA ASP A 67 4.31 2.50 -20.63
C ASP A 67 3.83 3.25 -21.88
N GLN A 68 2.69 2.87 -22.49
CA GLN A 68 2.12 3.61 -23.62
C GLN A 68 1.67 5.02 -23.22
N ILE A 69 1.03 5.18 -22.05
CA ILE A 69 0.64 6.48 -21.51
C ILE A 69 1.90 7.31 -21.21
N LEU A 70 2.90 6.70 -20.59
CA LEU A 70 4.16 7.38 -20.29
C LEU A 70 4.92 7.81 -21.55
N LYS A 71 4.91 7.00 -22.62
CA LYS A 71 5.47 7.37 -23.93
C LYS A 71 4.74 8.57 -24.53
N GLN A 72 3.41 8.55 -24.55
CA GLN A 72 2.60 9.67 -25.05
C GLN A 72 2.86 10.97 -24.27
N LYS A 73 3.09 10.86 -22.96
CA LYS A 73 3.41 12.00 -22.09
C LYS A 73 4.90 12.38 -22.07
N SER A 74 5.76 11.66 -22.79
CA SER A 74 7.23 11.83 -22.74
C SER A 74 7.82 11.70 -21.32
N LEU A 75 7.25 10.81 -20.51
CA LEU A 75 7.62 10.55 -19.12
C LEU A 75 8.24 9.16 -18.90
N LEU A 76 8.37 8.32 -19.93
CA LEU A 76 8.88 6.94 -19.77
C LEU A 76 10.26 6.88 -19.09
N LEU A 77 11.17 7.80 -19.45
CA LEU A 77 12.51 7.88 -18.85
C LEU A 77 12.51 8.34 -17.38
N LYS A 78 11.36 8.81 -16.88
CA LYS A 78 11.15 9.23 -15.50
C LYS A 78 10.25 8.25 -14.72
N LYS A 79 10.01 7.03 -15.23
CA LYS A 79 9.18 6.02 -14.56
C LYS A 79 9.64 5.84 -13.11
N GLY A 80 8.70 5.98 -12.17
CA GLY A 80 8.95 6.03 -10.73
C GLY A 80 8.96 7.44 -10.14
N ALA A 81 8.96 8.50 -10.96
CA ALA A 81 8.72 9.88 -10.50
C ALA A 81 7.23 10.10 -10.18
N PRO A 82 6.87 11.05 -9.30
CA PRO A 82 5.48 11.29 -8.88
C PRO A 82 4.49 11.45 -10.04
N GLU A 83 4.89 12.14 -11.12
CA GLU A 83 4.05 12.36 -12.31
C GLU A 83 3.78 11.10 -13.15
N THR A 84 4.39 9.96 -12.81
CA THR A 84 4.24 8.68 -13.52
C THR A 84 3.22 7.74 -12.89
N PHE A 85 2.51 8.20 -11.86
CA PHE A 85 1.47 7.45 -11.15
C PHE A 85 0.07 8.04 -11.36
N ASP A 86 -0.93 7.16 -11.36
CA ASP A 86 -2.32 7.52 -11.19
C ASP A 86 -2.66 7.73 -9.70
N VAL A 87 -2.29 8.90 -9.19
CA VAL A 87 -2.54 9.28 -7.79
C VAL A 87 -4.04 9.39 -7.49
N MET A 88 -4.85 9.83 -8.46
CA MET A 88 -6.30 9.94 -8.27
C MET A 88 -6.96 8.56 -8.24
N GLY A 89 -6.48 7.62 -9.06
CA GLY A 89 -6.81 6.21 -8.95
C GLY A 89 -6.46 5.65 -7.58
N PHE A 90 -5.26 5.92 -7.06
CA PHE A 90 -4.88 5.50 -5.71
C PHE A 90 -5.82 6.04 -4.63
N LEU A 91 -6.19 7.33 -4.69
CA LEU A 91 -7.15 7.93 -3.76
C LEU A 91 -8.53 7.27 -3.84
N ASN A 92 -9.01 6.97 -5.05
CA ASN A 92 -10.26 6.24 -5.24
C ASN A 92 -10.20 4.86 -4.57
N PHE A 93 -9.06 4.16 -4.66
CA PHE A 93 -8.88 2.87 -3.98
C PHE A 93 -8.90 2.98 -2.46
N LEU A 94 -8.30 4.02 -1.87
CA LEU A 94 -8.41 4.27 -0.43
C LEU A 94 -9.86 4.50 -0.01
N PHE A 95 -10.62 5.29 -0.79
CA PHE A 95 -12.04 5.50 -0.54
C PHE A 95 -12.85 4.20 -0.63
N ARG A 96 -12.60 3.37 -1.64
CA ARG A 96 -13.23 2.06 -1.79
C ARG A 96 -12.91 1.15 -0.62
N LEU A 97 -11.64 1.05 -0.22
CA LEU A 97 -11.22 0.21 0.91
C LEU A 97 -11.88 0.64 2.23
N GLN A 98 -12.09 1.94 2.44
CA GLN A 98 -12.79 2.44 3.62
C GLN A 98 -14.26 1.99 3.65
N ASN A 99 -14.95 2.01 2.50
CA ASN A 99 -16.40 1.90 2.43
C ASN A 99 -16.92 0.53 1.96
N GLU A 100 -16.13 -0.24 1.21
CA GLU A 100 -16.50 -1.55 0.68
C GLU A 100 -15.96 -2.68 1.58
N ASN A 101 -16.65 -3.83 1.57
CA ASN A 101 -16.20 -5.02 2.31
C ASN A 101 -15.06 -5.72 1.58
N GLU A 102 -15.08 -5.73 0.24
CA GLU A 102 -14.11 -6.42 -0.59
C GLU A 102 -13.71 -5.52 -1.75
N VAL A 103 -12.40 -5.37 -1.98
CA VAL A 103 -11.86 -4.56 -3.08
C VAL A 103 -10.76 -5.33 -3.80
N ALA A 104 -10.93 -5.52 -5.11
CA ALA A 104 -9.89 -6.04 -5.99
C ALA A 104 -8.89 -4.95 -6.36
N ILE A 105 -7.67 -5.03 -5.85
CA ILE A 105 -6.61 -4.02 -5.98
C ILE A 105 -5.59 -4.34 -7.09
N PRO A 106 -4.94 -3.32 -7.67
CA PRO A 106 -3.89 -3.54 -8.65
C PRO A 106 -2.54 -3.89 -7.99
N ILE A 107 -1.70 -4.62 -8.71
CA ILE A 107 -0.31 -4.92 -8.34
C ILE A 107 0.61 -4.63 -9.51
N PHE A 108 1.80 -4.09 -9.24
CA PHE A 108 2.85 -3.98 -10.25
C PHE A 108 3.57 -5.31 -10.41
N ASP A 109 3.44 -5.91 -11.58
CA ASP A 109 4.10 -7.16 -11.90
C ASP A 109 5.49 -6.86 -12.48
N ARG A 110 6.52 -7.06 -11.67
CA ARG A 110 7.93 -6.83 -12.05
C ARG A 110 8.39 -7.75 -13.18
N SER A 111 7.74 -8.89 -13.40
CA SER A 111 8.11 -9.79 -14.51
C SER A 111 7.57 -9.28 -15.85
N LEU A 112 6.44 -8.57 -15.81
CA LEU A 112 5.78 -8.00 -16.99
C LEU A 112 6.01 -6.49 -17.15
N GLU A 113 6.62 -5.85 -16.15
CA GLU A 113 6.86 -4.40 -16.08
C GLU A 113 5.61 -3.52 -16.22
N LEU A 114 4.46 -4.03 -15.74
CA LEU A 114 3.16 -3.35 -15.84
C LEU A 114 2.29 -3.50 -14.59
N SER A 115 1.36 -2.56 -14.42
CA SER A 115 0.31 -2.60 -13.40
C SER A 115 -0.81 -3.55 -13.83
N ARG A 116 -0.97 -4.68 -13.13
CA ARG A 116 -2.07 -5.63 -13.32
C ARG A 116 -3.24 -5.24 -12.44
N SER A 117 -4.38 -4.91 -13.05
CA SER A 117 -5.62 -4.66 -12.32
C SER A 117 -6.20 -5.93 -11.71
N SER A 118 -7.03 -5.78 -10.67
CA SER A 118 -7.75 -6.86 -9.98
C SER A 118 -6.88 -8.06 -9.60
N ALA A 119 -5.64 -7.80 -9.16
CA ALA A 119 -4.64 -8.84 -8.95
C ALA A 119 -4.74 -9.50 -7.56
N VAL A 120 -5.22 -8.77 -6.55
CA VAL A 120 -5.40 -9.26 -5.17
C VAL A 120 -6.70 -8.70 -4.59
N ILE A 121 -7.35 -9.48 -3.74
CA ILE A 121 -8.51 -9.05 -2.95
C ILE A 121 -8.05 -8.58 -1.57
N ILE A 122 -8.51 -7.40 -1.16
CA ILE A 122 -8.48 -6.97 0.24
C ILE A 122 -9.91 -6.99 0.78
N SER A 123 -10.15 -7.79 1.83
CA SER A 123 -11.43 -7.92 2.51
C SER A 123 -11.41 -7.26 3.91
N LYS A 124 -12.58 -6.87 4.44
CA LYS A 124 -12.77 -6.53 5.86
C LYS A 124 -12.87 -7.78 6.74
N GLU A 125 -13.42 -8.85 6.19
CA GLU A 125 -13.63 -10.14 6.87
C GLU A 125 -12.57 -11.16 6.39
N ILE A 126 -12.04 -11.97 7.30
CA ILE A 126 -11.31 -13.21 6.98
C ILE A 126 -12.27 -14.37 7.17
#